data_AF-A0A257N4E5-F1
#
_entry.id   AF-A0A257N4E5-F1
#
_cell.length_a   1.000
_cell.length_b   1.000
_cell.length_c   1.000
_cell.angle_alpha   90.00
_cell.angle_beta   90.00
_cell.angle_gamma   90.00
#
_symmetry.space_group_name_H-M   'P 1'
#
loop_
_entity.id
_entity.type
_entity.pdbx_description
1 polymer ?
#
loop_
_entity_poly.entity_id
_entity_poly.type
_entity_poly.pdbx_seq_one_letter_code
_entity_poly.pdbx_strand_id
1 'polypeptide(L)'
;MFEWACVKWLPITAALGCLPVDTGNPVNTLRAFYSAIASHECEKAVALAEGYSVERCQKIASLQLNEPITVIEEKKNSAVLQFSVAHELTEQKQRIATTATVALKRVGEQWKVDFSTIKSLNDKALPVSDTPKPTEVKPEPPASPPPSKPTGLLSLWAPEALQGKAGDEKIHFLRKPDFSAPSRTQPNETLPPLKPEYLNSIRRVKLPKDKKWVALTFDLCERADEVAGYDRGVINALRDKQVKATFYAGGKWMQSHPEQTMQLMADNLFEIGNHGWTHGNLRVLQGEPMQQQIVWTQAEYERIRDNLQDKAKSAGLVDLMANVAHQPAG
;
A
#
# COMPACT_ATOMS: atom_id res chain seq x y z
N MET A 1 25.35 -40.52 23.27
CA MET A 1 24.04 -40.19 23.88
C MET A 1 23.21 -39.55 22.77
N PHE A 2 22.68 -40.41 21.90
CA PHE A 2 21.25 -40.71 21.72
C PHE A 2 20.52 -39.54 21.02
N GLU A 3 20.21 -39.61 19.72
CA GLU A 3 19.29 -40.47 18.97
C GLU A 3 18.13 -39.56 18.51
N TRP A 4 17.87 -39.47 17.22
CA TRP A 4 16.50 -39.26 16.73
C TRP A 4 16.28 -40.20 15.56
N ALA A 5 15.35 -41.12 15.80
CA ALA A 5 15.04 -42.28 15.01
C ALA A 5 14.30 -41.91 13.72
N CYS A 6 14.60 -42.69 12.69
CA CYS A 6 13.78 -42.88 11.51
C CYS A 6 12.66 -43.88 11.86
N VAL A 7 11.39 -43.56 11.59
CA VAL A 7 10.28 -44.53 11.60
C VAL A 7 9.59 -44.50 10.23
N LYS A 8 9.45 -45.72 9.68
CA LYS A 8 8.96 -46.10 8.34
C LYS A 8 7.43 -46.19 8.26
N TRP A 9 6.85 -45.77 7.10
CA TRP A 9 5.91 -46.45 6.15
C TRP A 9 4.87 -47.46 6.70
N LEU A 10 3.56 -47.54 6.36
CA LEU A 10 2.70 -47.50 5.13
C LEU A 10 1.19 -47.66 5.59
N PRO A 11 0.17 -47.93 4.75
CA PRO A 11 -0.49 -47.16 3.68
C PRO A 11 -2.02 -46.99 3.90
N ILE A 12 -2.66 -45.96 3.35
CA ILE A 12 -4.09 -46.05 2.97
C ILE A 12 -4.25 -45.50 1.56
N THR A 13 -4.69 -46.39 0.68
CA THR A 13 -5.12 -46.14 -0.68
C THR A 13 -6.38 -45.28 -0.71
N ALA A 14 -6.29 -44.11 -1.33
CA ALA A 14 -7.40 -43.53 -2.07
C ALA A 14 -6.82 -42.86 -3.31
N ALA A 15 -6.95 -43.54 -4.45
CA ALA A 15 -6.73 -42.94 -5.74
C ALA A 15 -7.86 -41.93 -5.99
N LEU A 16 -7.53 -40.64 -5.96
CA LEU A 16 -8.17 -39.64 -6.79
C LEU A 16 -7.06 -38.92 -7.55
N GLY A 17 -7.21 -38.90 -8.87
CA GLY A 17 -6.13 -38.66 -9.81
C GLY A 17 -5.43 -37.32 -9.62
N CYS A 18 -4.14 -37.38 -9.31
CA CYS A 18 -3.20 -36.36 -9.74
C CYS A 18 -3.05 -36.48 -11.27
N LEU A 19 -4.00 -35.92 -12.01
CA LEU A 19 -3.67 -35.41 -13.32
C LEU A 19 -2.87 -34.12 -13.07
N PRO A 20 -1.59 -34.03 -13.48
CA PRO A 20 -0.98 -32.72 -13.62
C PRO A 20 -1.80 -32.02 -14.68
N VAL A 21 -2.65 -31.08 -14.28
CA VAL A 21 -3.23 -30.15 -15.25
C VAL A 21 -2.03 -29.42 -15.82
N ASP A 22 -1.70 -29.70 -17.08
CA ASP A 22 -0.66 -29.01 -17.80
C ASP A 22 -1.06 -27.55 -17.91
N THR A 23 -0.62 -26.76 -16.93
CA THR A 23 -0.81 -25.31 -16.91
C THR A 23 0.33 -24.63 -17.67
N GLY A 24 0.78 -25.24 -18.78
CA GLY A 24 1.94 -24.82 -19.59
C GLY A 24 1.93 -23.37 -20.08
N ASN A 25 0.85 -22.62 -19.84
CA ASN A 25 0.80 -21.17 -20.01
C ASN A 25 0.01 -20.50 -18.84
N PRO A 26 0.24 -19.20 -18.61
CA PRO A 26 -0.39 -18.46 -17.52
C PRO A 26 -1.93 -18.42 -17.61
N VAL A 27 -2.50 -18.41 -18.82
CA VAL A 27 -3.96 -18.35 -19.03
C VAL A 27 -4.63 -19.65 -18.54
N ASN A 28 -4.06 -20.81 -18.85
CA ASN A 28 -4.57 -22.11 -18.41
C ASN A 28 -4.44 -22.27 -16.89
N THR A 29 -3.37 -21.74 -16.31
CA THR A 29 -3.21 -21.68 -14.84
C THR A 29 -4.34 -20.90 -14.19
N LEU A 30 -4.66 -19.71 -14.74
CA LEU A 30 -5.72 -18.87 -14.23
C LEU A 30 -7.09 -19.57 -14.32
N ARG A 31 -7.39 -20.20 -15.46
CA ARG A 31 -8.63 -20.98 -15.64
C ARG A 31 -8.70 -22.13 -14.64
N ALA A 32 -7.62 -22.89 -14.47
CA ALA A 32 -7.56 -24.01 -13.54
C ALA A 32 -7.79 -23.55 -12.09
N PHE A 33 -7.19 -22.42 -11.70
CA PHE A 33 -7.37 -21.82 -10.37
C PHE A 33 -8.83 -21.45 -10.10
N TYR A 34 -9.45 -20.66 -10.99
CA TYR A 34 -10.84 -20.24 -10.82
C TYR A 34 -11.84 -21.40 -10.97
N SER A 35 -11.53 -22.39 -11.80
CA SER A 35 -12.33 -23.63 -11.91
C SER A 35 -12.29 -24.45 -10.62
N ALA A 36 -11.12 -24.53 -9.96
CA ALA A 36 -11.00 -25.21 -8.68
C ALA A 36 -11.84 -24.52 -7.59
N ILE A 37 -11.85 -23.18 -7.56
CA ILE A 37 -12.73 -22.41 -6.65
C ILE A 37 -14.21 -22.67 -6.97
N ALA A 38 -14.60 -22.56 -8.23
CA ALA A 38 -16.00 -22.76 -8.64
C ALA A 38 -16.52 -24.18 -8.31
N SER A 39 -15.61 -25.15 -8.27
CA SER A 39 -15.90 -26.55 -7.91
C SER A 39 -15.68 -26.86 -6.42
N HIS A 40 -15.38 -25.85 -5.60
CA HIS A 40 -15.05 -25.99 -4.18
C HIS A 40 -13.84 -26.92 -3.87
N GLU A 41 -12.95 -27.13 -4.85
CA GLU A 41 -11.70 -27.90 -4.70
C GLU A 41 -10.60 -27.00 -4.07
N CYS A 42 -10.78 -26.59 -2.82
CA CYS A 42 -9.97 -25.52 -2.22
C CYS A 42 -8.47 -25.85 -2.07
N GLU A 43 -8.10 -27.11 -1.82
CA GLU A 43 -6.69 -27.52 -1.77
C GLU A 43 -6.00 -27.36 -3.13
N LYS A 44 -6.71 -27.68 -4.21
CA LYS A 44 -6.23 -27.52 -5.59
C LYS A 44 -6.09 -26.04 -5.97
N ALA A 45 -7.03 -25.20 -5.52
CA ALA A 45 -6.92 -23.75 -5.70
C ALA A 45 -5.67 -23.19 -4.99
N VAL A 46 -5.40 -23.61 -3.75
CA VAL A 46 -4.21 -23.19 -3.00
C VAL A 46 -2.92 -23.71 -3.65
N ALA A 47 -2.91 -24.91 -4.25
CA ALA A 47 -1.74 -25.41 -4.95
C ALA A 47 -1.33 -24.55 -6.17
N LEU A 48 -2.32 -23.94 -6.84
CA LEU A 48 -2.18 -23.11 -8.04
C LEU A 48 -1.92 -21.62 -7.75
N ALA A 49 -1.92 -21.22 -6.48
CA ALA A 49 -1.84 -19.82 -6.08
C ALA A 49 -0.94 -19.60 -4.86
N GLU A 50 -0.05 -18.61 -4.93
CA GLU A 50 0.77 -18.20 -3.79
C GLU A 50 0.07 -17.07 -3.02
N GLY A 51 -0.06 -17.21 -1.69
CA GLY A 51 -0.78 -16.24 -0.85
C GLY A 51 -2.31 -16.40 -0.84
N TYR A 52 -2.84 -17.49 -1.38
CA TYR A 52 -4.26 -17.85 -1.29
C TYR A 52 -4.49 -18.93 -0.22
N SER A 53 -5.63 -18.93 0.47
CA SER A 53 -5.92 -19.86 1.57
C SER A 53 -7.22 -20.65 1.36
N VAL A 54 -7.32 -21.80 2.01
CA VAL A 54 -8.50 -22.67 1.97
C VAL A 54 -9.74 -21.94 2.50
N GLU A 55 -9.59 -21.17 3.59
CA GLU A 55 -10.66 -20.37 4.19
C GLU A 55 -11.25 -19.36 3.21
N ARG A 56 -10.42 -18.75 2.35
CA ARG A 56 -10.89 -17.80 1.33
C ARG A 56 -11.71 -18.48 0.24
N CYS A 57 -11.32 -19.68 -0.16
CA CYS A 57 -12.06 -20.48 -1.12
C CYS A 57 -13.43 -20.89 -0.55
N GLN A 58 -13.49 -21.35 0.70
CA GLN A 58 -14.73 -21.81 1.35
C GLN A 58 -15.79 -20.71 1.52
N LYS A 59 -15.38 -19.44 1.56
CA LYS A 59 -16.30 -18.29 1.67
C LYS A 59 -17.02 -17.97 0.36
N ILE A 60 -16.62 -18.55 -0.77
CA ILE A 60 -17.20 -18.27 -2.10
C ILE A 60 -18.32 -19.28 -2.37
N ALA A 61 -19.57 -18.82 -2.41
CA ALA A 61 -20.73 -19.66 -2.68
C ALA A 61 -20.79 -20.11 -4.16
N SER A 62 -20.57 -19.16 -5.08
CA SER A 62 -20.56 -19.43 -6.51
C SER A 62 -19.53 -18.56 -7.22
N LEU A 63 -18.97 -19.05 -8.32
CA LEU A 63 -18.01 -18.33 -9.14
C LEU A 63 -18.15 -18.67 -10.62
N GLN A 64 -18.05 -17.65 -11.46
CA GLN A 64 -18.02 -17.75 -12.91
C GLN A 64 -16.89 -16.88 -13.46
N LEU A 65 -15.93 -17.51 -14.13
CA LEU A 65 -14.92 -16.83 -14.94
C LEU A 65 -15.49 -16.61 -16.35
N ASN A 66 -15.40 -15.38 -16.86
CA ASN A 66 -15.91 -15.00 -18.18
C ASN A 66 -14.75 -14.71 -19.15
N GLU A 67 -14.94 -15.12 -20.40
CA GLU A 67 -14.02 -14.81 -21.50
C GLU A 67 -14.32 -13.41 -22.10
N PRO A 68 -13.34 -12.75 -22.75
CA PRO A 68 -11.96 -13.20 -22.95
C PRO A 68 -11.05 -12.96 -21.74
N ILE A 69 -10.09 -13.86 -21.53
CA ILE A 69 -8.91 -13.60 -20.71
C ILE A 69 -7.82 -12.98 -21.61
N THR A 70 -7.47 -11.72 -21.33
CA THR A 70 -6.48 -10.95 -22.08
C THR A 70 -5.12 -11.00 -21.38
N VAL A 71 -4.07 -11.36 -22.11
CA VAL A 71 -2.68 -11.22 -21.65
C VAL A 71 -2.25 -9.77 -21.86
N ILE A 72 -2.08 -9.00 -20.78
CA ILE A 72 -1.60 -7.61 -20.85
C ILE A 72 -0.08 -7.59 -21.04
N GLU A 73 0.62 -8.46 -20.30
CA GLU A 73 2.08 -8.52 -20.31
C GLU A 73 2.52 -9.97 -20.10
N GLU A 74 3.48 -10.45 -20.88
CA GLU A 74 4.09 -11.77 -20.68
C GLU A 74 5.61 -11.66 -20.81
N LYS A 75 6.30 -12.13 -19.77
CA LYS A 75 7.75 -12.24 -19.66
C LYS A 75 8.10 -13.69 -19.32
N LYS A 76 9.38 -14.02 -19.44
CA LYS A 76 9.92 -15.38 -19.22
C LYS A 76 9.40 -16.07 -17.94
N ASN A 77 9.26 -15.34 -16.84
CA ASN A 77 8.87 -15.87 -15.52
C ASN A 77 7.65 -15.16 -14.90
N SER A 78 7.00 -14.25 -15.61
CA SER A 78 5.87 -13.47 -15.08
C SER A 78 4.89 -13.09 -16.17
N ALA A 79 3.60 -13.08 -15.87
CA ALA A 79 2.56 -12.60 -16.77
C ALA A 79 1.52 -11.79 -16.00
N VAL A 80 0.86 -10.85 -16.68
CA VAL A 80 -0.25 -10.06 -16.15
C VAL A 80 -1.45 -10.30 -17.05
N LEU A 81 -2.54 -10.80 -16.48
CA LEU A 81 -3.76 -11.15 -17.20
C LEU A 81 -4.92 -10.28 -16.72
N GLN A 82 -5.80 -9.87 -17.64
CA GLN A 82 -7.05 -9.20 -17.36
C GLN A 82 -8.23 -10.06 -17.79
N PHE A 83 -9.25 -10.15 -16.97
CA PHE A 83 -10.41 -11.02 -17.19
C PHE A 83 -11.63 -10.51 -16.45
N SER A 84 -12.81 -11.01 -16.78
CA SER A 84 -14.04 -10.71 -16.05
C SER A 84 -14.44 -11.91 -15.19
N VAL A 85 -14.81 -11.66 -13.94
CA VAL A 85 -15.25 -12.69 -13.00
C VAL A 85 -16.50 -12.23 -12.28
N ALA A 86 -17.43 -13.16 -12.07
CA ALA A 86 -18.59 -12.96 -11.23
C ALA A 86 -18.61 -13.99 -10.11
N HIS A 87 -18.86 -13.58 -8.87
CA HIS A 87 -18.93 -14.49 -7.74
C HIS A 87 -19.98 -14.04 -6.73
N GLU A 88 -20.33 -14.93 -5.82
CA GLU A 88 -21.21 -14.69 -4.68
C GLU A 88 -20.55 -15.28 -3.43
N LEU A 89 -20.71 -14.62 -2.28
CA LEU A 89 -20.17 -15.11 -1.01
C LEU A 89 -21.25 -15.86 -0.24
N THR A 90 -20.86 -16.86 0.55
CA THR A 90 -21.78 -17.67 1.36
C THR A 90 -22.60 -16.84 2.35
N GLU A 91 -22.03 -15.74 2.86
CA GLU A 91 -22.69 -14.83 3.81
C GLU A 91 -23.47 -13.69 3.16
N GLN A 92 -23.28 -13.45 1.84
CA GLN A 92 -23.87 -12.31 1.13
C GLN A 92 -24.60 -12.79 -0.12
N LYS A 93 -25.93 -12.66 -0.14
CA LYS A 93 -26.80 -13.05 -1.28
C LYS A 93 -26.69 -12.14 -2.52
N GLN A 94 -25.58 -11.41 -2.68
CA GLN A 94 -25.39 -10.48 -3.77
C GLN A 94 -24.28 -10.99 -4.69
N ARG A 95 -24.65 -11.20 -5.95
CA ARG A 95 -23.71 -11.54 -7.02
C ARG A 95 -22.93 -10.28 -7.43
N ILE A 96 -21.61 -10.35 -7.35
CA ILE A 96 -20.69 -9.28 -7.77
C ILE A 96 -20.06 -9.72 -9.09
N ALA A 97 -20.11 -8.85 -10.11
CA ALA A 97 -19.42 -9.05 -11.38
C ALA A 97 -18.44 -7.90 -11.61
N THR A 98 -17.20 -8.22 -11.96
CA THR A 98 -16.15 -7.20 -12.15
C THR A 98 -15.10 -7.66 -13.17
N THR A 99 -14.33 -6.69 -13.67
CA THR A 99 -13.11 -6.93 -14.44
C THR A 99 -11.91 -6.80 -13.50
N ALA A 100 -11.07 -7.82 -13.51
CA ALA A 100 -9.91 -7.98 -12.65
C ALA A 100 -8.64 -8.09 -13.48
N THR A 101 -7.52 -7.71 -12.87
CA THR A 101 -6.17 -7.94 -13.40
C THR A 101 -5.38 -8.70 -12.35
N VAL A 102 -4.68 -9.75 -12.74
CA VAL A 102 -3.86 -10.58 -11.85
C VAL A 102 -2.51 -10.91 -12.44
N ALA A 103 -1.51 -11.02 -11.57
CA ALA A 103 -0.17 -11.44 -11.93
C ALA A 103 -0.04 -12.94 -11.71
N LEU A 104 0.70 -13.58 -12.60
CA LEU A 104 1.15 -14.94 -12.45
C LEU A 104 2.67 -14.94 -12.48
N LYS A 105 3.27 -15.79 -11.65
CA LYS A 105 4.71 -16.01 -11.63
C LYS A 105 5.03 -17.48 -11.84
N ARG A 106 6.21 -17.73 -12.39
CA ARG A 106 6.73 -19.08 -12.54
C ARG A 106 7.49 -19.48 -11.29
N VAL A 107 7.03 -20.54 -10.61
CA VAL A 107 7.67 -21.14 -9.43
C VAL A 107 8.13 -22.54 -9.81
N GLY A 108 9.44 -22.69 -10.03
CA GLY A 108 10.00 -23.90 -10.65
C GLY A 108 9.54 -24.01 -12.10
N GLU A 109 8.97 -25.15 -12.49
CA GLU A 109 8.43 -25.36 -13.84
C GLU A 109 6.98 -24.90 -13.99
N GLN A 110 6.28 -24.59 -12.89
CA GLN A 110 4.85 -24.31 -12.87
C GLN A 110 4.55 -22.82 -12.77
N TRP A 111 3.50 -22.39 -13.47
CA TRP A 111 2.88 -21.08 -13.27
C TRP A 111 1.96 -21.12 -12.04
N LYS A 112 1.96 -20.04 -11.26
CA LYS A 112 1.06 -19.83 -10.13
C LYS A 112 0.49 -18.42 -10.15
N VAL A 113 -0.76 -18.29 -9.73
CA VAL A 113 -1.38 -16.99 -9.47
C VAL A 113 -0.72 -16.36 -8.25
N ASP A 114 -0.28 -15.12 -8.35
CA ASP A 114 0.50 -14.47 -7.29
C ASP A 114 -0.34 -13.48 -6.48
N PHE A 115 -0.88 -13.92 -5.34
CA PHE A 115 -1.57 -13.06 -4.38
C PHE A 115 -0.63 -12.47 -3.32
N SER A 116 0.65 -12.88 -3.30
CA SER A 116 1.64 -12.40 -2.32
C SER A 116 2.14 -10.99 -2.62
N THR A 117 2.06 -10.57 -3.89
CA THR A 117 2.29 -9.19 -4.32
C THR A 117 0.96 -8.49 -4.53
N ILE A 118 0.53 -7.68 -3.55
CA ILE A 118 -0.76 -6.97 -3.47
C ILE A 118 -1.04 -6.03 -4.68
N LYS A 119 -0.10 -5.87 -5.62
CA LYS A 119 -0.30 -5.15 -6.89
C LYS A 119 -1.23 -5.85 -7.88
N SER A 120 -1.58 -7.12 -7.66
CA SER A 120 -2.22 -7.95 -8.68
C SER A 120 -3.66 -8.36 -8.37
N LEU A 121 -4.36 -7.59 -7.54
CA LEU A 121 -5.80 -7.69 -7.48
C LEU A 121 -6.37 -6.29 -7.42
N ASN A 122 -7.30 -6.00 -8.33
CA ASN A 122 -8.42 -5.20 -7.87
C ASN A 122 -9.10 -6.04 -6.78
N ASP A 123 -9.22 -5.53 -5.55
CA ASP A 123 -9.88 -6.16 -4.39
C ASP A 123 -11.31 -6.70 -4.66
N LYS A 124 -11.83 -6.41 -5.86
CA LYS A 124 -13.13 -6.85 -6.37
C LYS A 124 -13.11 -8.23 -7.03
N ALA A 125 -11.95 -8.81 -7.35
CA ALA A 125 -11.86 -10.06 -8.12
C ALA A 125 -12.28 -11.30 -7.31
N LEU A 126 -12.00 -11.30 -6.01
CA LEU A 126 -12.42 -12.30 -5.02
C LEU A 126 -12.44 -11.62 -3.63
N PRO A 127 -13.60 -11.40 -3.00
CA PRO A 127 -13.72 -10.61 -1.79
C PRO A 127 -13.48 -11.49 -0.57
N VAL A 128 -12.21 -11.62 -0.19
CA VAL A 128 -11.85 -11.90 1.20
C VAL A 128 -10.51 -11.20 1.49
N SER A 129 -10.58 -9.89 1.68
CA SER A 129 -9.59 -9.21 2.52
C SER A 129 -10.00 -9.50 3.97
N ASP A 130 -9.14 -10.19 4.73
CA ASP A 130 -9.42 -10.64 6.11
C ASP A 130 -9.35 -9.48 7.14
N THR A 131 -9.81 -8.28 6.78
CA THR A 131 -10.07 -7.20 7.73
C THR A 131 -11.53 -7.28 8.17
N PRO A 132 -11.83 -7.54 9.47
CA PRO A 132 -13.21 -7.57 9.96
C PRO A 132 -13.85 -6.18 9.79
N LYS A 133 -14.98 -6.13 9.08
CA LYS A 133 -15.85 -4.96 9.01
C LYS A 133 -16.68 -4.89 10.31
N PRO A 134 -16.67 -3.79 11.09
CA PRO A 134 -17.59 -3.63 12.20
C PRO A 134 -19.03 -3.62 11.67
N THR A 135 -19.86 -4.54 12.17
CA THR A 135 -21.30 -4.54 11.93
C THR A 135 -21.92 -3.48 12.84
N GLU A 136 -22.41 -2.41 12.22
CA GLU A 136 -23.17 -1.35 12.88
C GLU A 136 -24.56 -1.88 13.28
N VAL A 137 -24.75 -2.12 14.58
CA VAL A 137 -26.07 -2.06 15.18
C VAL A 137 -26.23 -0.62 15.65
N LYS A 138 -27.22 0.09 15.12
CA LYS A 138 -27.58 1.46 15.49
C LYS A 138 -28.41 1.45 16.79
N PRO A 139 -27.95 2.03 17.92
CA PRO A 139 -28.84 2.62 18.90
C PRO A 139 -29.08 4.09 18.53
N GLU A 140 -30.29 4.55 18.76
CA GLU A 140 -30.69 5.95 18.65
C GLU A 140 -29.80 6.85 19.55
N PRO A 141 -29.31 8.00 19.08
CA PRO A 141 -28.32 8.77 19.81
C PRO A 141 -28.94 9.53 21.00
N PRO A 142 -28.35 9.47 22.20
CA PRO A 142 -28.66 10.44 23.25
C PRO A 142 -28.09 11.81 22.84
N ALA A 143 -28.79 12.87 23.23
CA ALA A 143 -28.53 14.26 22.85
C ALA A 143 -27.05 14.65 22.94
N SER A 144 -26.55 15.26 21.86
CA SER A 144 -25.16 15.71 21.73
C SER A 144 -24.79 16.74 22.82
N PRO A 145 -23.68 16.55 23.54
CA PRO A 145 -23.10 17.64 24.33
C PRO A 145 -22.53 18.73 23.41
N PRO A 146 -22.42 19.99 23.88
CA PRO A 146 -21.97 21.12 23.07
C PRO A 146 -20.52 20.92 22.56
N PRO A 147 -20.16 21.52 21.41
CA PRO A 147 -18.88 21.29 20.75
C PRO A 147 -17.71 21.74 21.65
N SER A 148 -16.88 20.77 22.03
CA SER A 148 -15.58 21.04 22.66
C SER A 148 -14.63 21.67 21.65
N LYS A 149 -13.74 22.54 22.14
CA LYS A 149 -12.69 23.19 21.35
C LYS A 149 -11.91 22.15 20.51
N PRO A 150 -11.55 22.46 19.26
CA PRO A 150 -10.70 21.59 18.46
C PRO A 150 -9.37 21.33 19.17
N THR A 151 -9.00 20.06 19.33
CA THR A 151 -7.87 19.65 20.18
C THR A 151 -6.55 19.42 19.41
N GLY A 152 -6.47 19.76 18.12
CA GLY A 152 -5.27 19.58 17.30
C GLY A 152 -5.40 20.17 15.89
N LEU A 153 -4.28 20.25 15.14
CA LEU A 153 -4.25 20.84 13.79
C LEU A 153 -5.15 20.10 12.77
N LEU A 154 -5.47 18.83 13.01
CA LEU A 154 -6.42 18.09 12.16
C LEU A 154 -7.82 18.72 12.11
N SER A 155 -8.19 19.55 13.09
CA SER A 155 -9.45 20.30 13.05
C SER A 155 -9.51 21.37 11.96
N LEU A 156 -8.41 21.64 11.28
CA LEU A 156 -8.39 22.52 10.11
C LEU A 156 -9.19 21.92 8.94
N TRP A 157 -9.53 20.63 8.99
CA TRP A 157 -10.29 19.92 7.97
C TRP A 157 -11.59 19.35 8.53
N ALA A 158 -12.62 19.32 7.69
CA ALA A 158 -13.81 18.52 7.99
C ALA A 158 -13.44 17.01 7.99
N PRO A 159 -14.11 16.18 8.79
CA PRO A 159 -13.84 14.74 8.85
C PRO A 159 -13.84 14.06 7.48
N GLU A 160 -14.75 14.46 6.59
CA GLU A 160 -14.86 13.90 5.24
C GLU A 160 -13.65 14.25 4.36
N ALA A 161 -13.03 15.41 4.59
CA ALA A 161 -11.83 15.82 3.89
C ALA A 161 -10.59 15.06 4.37
N LEU A 162 -10.53 14.68 5.65
CA LEU A 162 -9.45 13.85 6.21
C LEU A 162 -9.54 12.39 5.75
N GLN A 163 -10.75 11.88 5.51
CA GLN A 163 -10.98 10.52 5.05
C GLN A 163 -10.56 10.28 3.59
N GLY A 164 -10.39 11.36 2.81
CA GLY A 164 -10.09 11.30 1.37
C GLY A 164 -11.29 10.85 0.53
N LYS A 165 -11.13 10.87 -0.79
CA LYS A 165 -12.17 10.52 -1.76
C LYS A 165 -11.82 9.26 -2.53
N ALA A 166 -12.85 8.55 -3.00
CA ALA A 166 -12.63 7.44 -3.91
C ALA A 166 -12.02 7.95 -5.22
N GLY A 167 -10.93 7.33 -5.66
CA GLY A 167 -10.16 7.76 -6.82
C GLY A 167 -8.88 8.53 -6.49
N ASP A 168 -8.68 8.95 -5.23
CA ASP A 168 -7.41 9.55 -4.80
C ASP A 168 -6.23 8.57 -5.00
N GLU A 169 -6.50 7.25 -4.95
CA GLU A 169 -5.50 6.20 -5.16
C GLU A 169 -5.02 6.07 -6.62
N LYS A 170 -5.63 6.79 -7.56
CA LYS A 170 -5.34 6.64 -8.99
C LYS A 170 -4.05 7.34 -9.39
N ILE A 171 -3.23 6.61 -10.14
CA ILE A 171 -2.02 7.14 -10.77
C ILE A 171 -2.36 7.66 -12.17
N HIS A 172 -1.84 8.83 -12.50
CA HIS A 172 -2.00 9.46 -13.80
C HIS A 172 -0.66 9.60 -14.51
N PHE A 173 -0.44 8.85 -15.60
CA PHE A 173 0.78 8.95 -16.38
C PHE A 173 0.80 10.20 -17.26
N LEU A 174 1.93 10.89 -17.26
CA LEU A 174 2.17 12.08 -18.07
C LEU A 174 2.60 11.67 -19.48
N ARG A 175 2.23 12.48 -20.48
CA ARG A 175 2.69 12.26 -21.87
C ARG A 175 4.20 12.47 -22.03
N LYS A 176 4.80 13.31 -21.18
CA LYS A 176 6.24 13.59 -21.15
C LYS A 176 6.68 13.65 -19.69
N PRO A 177 7.87 13.12 -19.35
CA PRO A 177 8.44 13.29 -18.03
C PRO A 177 8.65 14.77 -17.71
N ASP A 178 8.30 15.15 -16.48
CA ASP A 178 8.47 16.48 -15.93
C ASP A 178 9.53 16.44 -14.82
N PHE A 179 10.70 16.98 -15.18
CA PHE A 179 11.86 17.18 -14.32
C PHE A 179 12.01 18.65 -13.88
N SER A 180 10.96 19.46 -14.00
CA SER A 180 11.03 20.87 -13.64
C SER A 180 11.39 21.06 -12.17
N ALA A 181 12.07 22.18 -11.89
CA ALA A 181 12.41 22.58 -10.55
C ALA A 181 11.15 23.04 -9.77
N PRO A 182 11.10 22.87 -8.45
CA PRO A 182 10.06 23.48 -7.61
C PRO A 182 10.10 25.01 -7.67
N SER A 183 9.02 25.64 -7.21
CA SER A 183 8.98 27.09 -7.03
C SER A 183 9.98 27.61 -5.99
N ARG A 184 10.36 26.77 -5.01
CA ARG A 184 11.42 27.05 -4.03
C ARG A 184 12.54 26.01 -4.20
N THR A 185 13.72 26.44 -4.61
CA THR A 185 14.84 25.53 -4.94
C THR A 185 15.88 25.41 -3.82
N GLN A 186 15.74 26.17 -2.74
CA GLN A 186 16.62 26.14 -1.58
C GLN A 186 15.79 26.16 -0.29
N PRO A 187 16.15 25.35 0.72
CA PRO A 187 15.56 25.45 2.04
C PRO A 187 16.02 26.73 2.73
N ASN A 188 15.15 27.29 3.57
CA ASN A 188 15.45 28.40 4.46
C ASN A 188 16.20 27.93 5.70
N GLU A 189 15.92 26.70 6.16
CA GLU A 189 16.60 26.14 7.33
C GLU A 189 17.82 25.31 6.91
N THR A 190 18.95 25.58 7.55
CA THR A 190 20.17 24.79 7.34
C THR A 190 20.26 23.70 8.41
N LEU A 191 20.34 22.45 7.98
CA LEU A 191 20.55 21.31 8.87
C LEU A 191 21.98 21.29 9.44
N PRO A 192 22.17 20.94 10.72
CA PRO A 192 23.50 20.64 11.21
C PRO A 192 24.07 19.44 10.44
N PRO A 193 25.39 19.40 10.18
CA PRO A 193 26.00 18.28 9.51
C PRO A 193 25.77 17.00 10.32
N LEU A 194 25.50 15.90 9.62
CA LEU A 194 25.30 14.60 10.23
C LEU A 194 26.59 14.18 10.96
N LYS A 195 26.44 13.69 12.20
CA LYS A 195 27.59 13.24 12.98
C LYS A 195 28.30 12.07 12.26
N PRO A 196 29.65 11.96 12.33
CA PRO A 196 30.39 10.93 11.60
C PRO A 196 29.90 9.50 11.83
N GLU A 197 29.43 9.17 13.03
CA GLU A 197 28.90 7.86 13.40
C GLU A 197 27.59 7.48 12.69
N TYR A 198 26.87 8.45 12.12
CA TYR A 198 25.63 8.24 11.38
C TYR A 198 25.81 8.34 9.87
N LEU A 199 27.03 8.62 9.37
CA LEU A 199 27.31 8.60 7.95
C LEU A 199 27.12 7.17 7.38
N ASN A 200 26.81 7.11 6.09
CA ASN A 200 26.50 5.89 5.33
C ASN A 200 25.10 5.32 5.63
N SER A 201 24.80 4.16 5.03
CA SER A 201 23.48 3.52 5.18
C SER A 201 23.35 2.78 6.50
N ILE A 202 22.28 3.07 7.23
CA ILE A 202 21.83 2.25 8.36
C ILE A 202 21.27 0.94 7.79
N ARG A 203 21.91 -0.20 8.10
CA ARG A 203 21.48 -1.53 7.62
C ARG A 203 20.82 -2.39 8.70
N ARG A 204 20.96 -2.00 9.96
CA ARG A 204 20.41 -2.72 11.11
C ARG A 204 20.36 -1.80 12.32
N VAL A 205 19.30 -1.93 13.11
CA VAL A 205 19.18 -1.32 14.43
C VAL A 205 19.15 -2.43 15.48
N LYS A 206 19.85 -2.23 16.60
CA LYS A 206 19.80 -3.15 17.74
C LYS A 206 18.62 -2.76 18.63
N LEU A 207 17.61 -3.62 18.69
CA LEU A 207 16.43 -3.40 19.54
C LEU A 207 16.63 -4.01 20.94
N PRO A 208 15.98 -3.47 21.98
CA PRO A 208 15.92 -4.10 23.29
C PRO A 208 15.37 -5.54 23.21
N LYS A 209 16.00 -6.49 23.89
CA LYS A 209 15.66 -7.93 23.76
C LYS A 209 14.29 -8.29 24.34
N ASP A 210 13.78 -7.47 25.24
CA ASP A 210 12.52 -7.64 25.96
C ASP A 210 11.31 -7.07 25.20
N LYS A 211 11.53 -6.37 24.09
CA LYS A 211 10.46 -5.72 23.31
C LYS A 211 10.46 -6.18 21.86
N LYS A 212 9.28 -6.50 21.34
CA LYS A 212 9.06 -6.75 19.92
C LYS A 212 8.60 -5.45 19.27
N TRP A 213 9.57 -4.71 18.74
CA TRP A 213 9.30 -3.43 18.05
C TRP A 213 9.31 -3.62 16.55
N VAL A 214 8.41 -2.89 15.90
CA VAL A 214 8.37 -2.68 14.46
C VAL A 214 8.23 -1.18 14.22
N ALA A 215 8.94 -0.66 13.23
CA ALA A 215 8.73 0.69 12.71
C ALA A 215 8.00 0.54 11.38
N LEU A 216 6.88 1.24 11.22
CA LEU A 216 6.16 1.30 9.97
C LEU A 216 6.62 2.54 9.21
N THR A 217 7.15 2.32 8.02
CA THR A 217 7.59 3.38 7.12
C THR A 217 6.93 3.20 5.76
N PHE A 218 6.56 4.30 5.13
CA PHE A 218 5.90 4.30 3.83
C PHE A 218 6.57 5.30 2.91
N ASP A 219 6.79 4.92 1.66
CA ASP A 219 7.38 5.79 0.67
C ASP A 219 6.26 6.38 -0.21
N LEU A 220 6.12 7.71 -0.19
CA LEU A 220 5.17 8.43 -1.04
C LEU A 220 5.92 8.87 -2.32
N CYS A 221 6.13 7.91 -3.21
CA CYS A 221 6.89 8.12 -4.44
C CYS A 221 6.04 8.80 -5.52
N GLU A 222 6.65 9.72 -6.26
CA GLU A 222 6.14 10.19 -7.55
C GLU A 222 7.33 10.32 -8.52
N ARG A 223 7.26 9.60 -9.65
CA ARG A 223 8.29 9.69 -10.70
C ARG A 223 8.01 10.85 -11.63
N ALA A 224 9.03 11.27 -12.38
CA ALA A 224 8.90 12.38 -13.33
C ALA A 224 7.80 12.16 -14.38
N ASP A 225 7.47 10.92 -14.72
CA ASP A 225 6.50 10.54 -15.76
C ASP A 225 5.09 10.23 -15.25
N GLU A 226 4.81 10.46 -13.96
CA GLU A 226 3.50 10.22 -13.37
C GLU A 226 3.11 11.28 -12.34
N VAL A 227 1.81 11.37 -12.08
CA VAL A 227 1.26 11.90 -10.84
C VAL A 227 0.77 10.70 -10.05
N ALA A 228 1.36 10.47 -8.89
CA ALA A 228 1.06 9.30 -8.07
C ALA A 228 -0.32 9.42 -7.41
N GLY A 229 -0.82 8.32 -6.86
CA GLY A 229 -2.03 8.34 -6.05
C GLY A 229 -1.74 8.54 -4.55
N TYR A 230 -2.81 8.61 -3.77
CA TYR A 230 -2.81 8.64 -2.32
C TYR A 230 -3.72 7.54 -1.77
N ASP A 231 -3.12 6.54 -1.11
CA ASP A 231 -3.87 5.45 -0.48
C ASP A 231 -4.45 5.89 0.87
N ARG A 232 -5.63 6.51 0.80
CA ARG A 232 -6.40 6.92 1.99
C ARG A 232 -6.72 5.74 2.92
N GLY A 233 -6.82 4.52 2.41
CA GLY A 233 -7.16 3.33 3.20
C GLY A 233 -6.07 3.03 4.23
N VAL A 234 -4.80 3.09 3.81
CA VAL A 234 -3.64 2.91 4.70
C VAL A 234 -3.61 4.01 5.77
N ILE A 235 -3.75 5.28 5.37
CA ILE A 235 -3.68 6.42 6.30
C ILE A 235 -4.80 6.36 7.33
N ASN A 236 -6.03 6.07 6.90
CA ASN A 236 -7.18 5.97 7.80
C ASN A 236 -7.03 4.77 8.74
N ALA A 237 -6.53 3.63 8.26
CA ALA A 237 -6.28 2.47 9.11
C ALA A 237 -5.23 2.75 10.21
N LEU A 238 -4.19 3.54 9.90
CA LEU A 238 -3.20 3.96 10.90
C LEU A 238 -3.80 4.91 11.93
N ARG A 239 -4.61 5.90 11.49
CA ARG A 239 -5.34 6.82 12.38
C ARG A 239 -6.30 6.07 13.30
N ASP A 240 -7.13 5.19 12.74
CA ASP A 240 -8.13 4.41 13.49
C ASP A 240 -7.47 3.53 14.56
N LYS A 241 -6.30 2.97 14.25
CA LYS A 241 -5.54 2.11 15.18
C LYS A 241 -4.56 2.89 16.06
N GLN A 242 -4.49 4.22 15.93
CA GLN A 242 -3.55 5.09 16.65
C GLN A 242 -2.08 4.62 16.51
N VAL A 243 -1.73 4.16 15.31
CA VAL A 243 -0.40 3.63 15.00
C VAL A 243 0.46 4.75 14.43
N LYS A 244 1.64 4.94 15.04
CA LYS A 244 2.63 5.90 14.55
C LYS A 244 3.36 5.36 13.33
N ALA A 245 3.66 6.23 12.37
CA ALA A 245 4.36 5.87 11.15
C ALA A 245 5.19 7.04 10.61
N THR A 246 6.24 6.72 9.85
CA THR A 246 7.05 7.70 9.13
C THR A 246 6.77 7.59 7.63
N PHE A 247 6.42 8.70 6.98
CA PHE A 247 6.17 8.81 5.54
C PHE A 247 7.34 9.50 4.86
N TYR A 248 8.17 8.76 4.14
CA TYR A 248 9.21 9.34 3.30
C TYR A 248 8.57 9.88 2.02
N ALA A 249 8.34 11.19 1.98
CA ALA A 249 7.61 11.85 0.90
C ALA A 249 8.54 12.37 -0.20
N GLY A 250 8.20 12.03 -1.45
CA GLY A 250 8.86 12.58 -2.62
C GLY A 250 8.48 14.04 -2.82
N GLY A 251 9.42 14.86 -3.30
CA GLY A 251 9.17 16.28 -3.51
C GLY A 251 8.07 16.56 -4.54
N LYS A 252 8.08 15.84 -5.67
CA LYS A 252 6.98 15.91 -6.65
C LYS A 252 5.64 15.46 -6.07
N TRP A 253 5.64 14.40 -5.25
CA TRP A 253 4.43 13.94 -4.57
C TRP A 253 3.85 15.03 -3.67
N MET A 254 4.68 15.71 -2.87
CA MET A 254 4.24 16.83 -2.04
C MET A 254 3.71 18.00 -2.87
N GLN A 255 4.35 18.28 -4.01
CA GLN A 255 3.94 19.32 -4.94
C GLN A 255 2.56 19.04 -5.57
N SER A 256 2.30 17.79 -5.97
CA SER A 256 1.04 17.38 -6.58
C SER A 256 -0.07 17.10 -5.55
N HIS A 257 0.29 16.79 -4.29
CA HIS A 257 -0.62 16.49 -3.18
C HIS A 257 -0.42 17.44 -1.97
N PRO A 258 -0.52 18.77 -2.15
CA PRO A 258 -0.22 19.73 -1.09
C PRO A 258 -1.20 19.59 0.09
N GLU A 259 -2.47 19.29 -0.18
CA GLU A 259 -3.50 19.15 0.86
C GLU A 259 -3.25 17.92 1.73
N GLN A 260 -3.01 16.76 1.12
CA GLN A 260 -2.70 15.52 1.85
C GLN A 260 -1.38 15.67 2.61
N THR A 261 -0.37 16.33 2.04
CA THR A 261 0.89 16.61 2.73
C THR A 261 0.66 17.43 4.00
N MET A 262 -0.14 18.50 3.93
CA MET A 262 -0.49 19.29 5.12
C MET A 262 -1.26 18.47 6.16
N GLN A 263 -2.18 17.59 5.74
CA GLN A 263 -2.90 16.69 6.65
C GLN A 263 -1.97 15.71 7.36
N LEU A 264 -0.96 15.18 6.66
CA LEU A 264 0.05 14.30 7.24
C LEU A 264 0.96 15.07 8.21
N MET A 265 1.39 16.29 7.87
CA MET A 265 2.18 17.17 8.76
C MET A 265 1.43 17.54 10.05
N ALA A 266 0.11 17.73 9.95
CA ALA A 266 -0.76 18.11 11.07
C ALA A 266 -1.12 16.95 12.01
N ASP A 267 -0.85 15.71 11.60
CA ASP A 267 -1.20 14.52 12.36
C ASP A 267 -0.07 14.11 13.31
N ASN A 268 -0.30 14.19 14.62
CA ASN A 268 0.70 13.86 15.64
C ASN A 268 1.08 12.36 15.68
N LEU A 269 0.38 11.50 14.93
CA LEU A 269 0.77 10.10 14.74
C LEU A 269 1.89 9.96 13.70
N PHE A 270 2.05 10.94 12.82
CA PHE A 270 2.87 10.81 11.63
C PHE A 270 4.09 11.72 11.66
N GLU A 271 5.14 11.20 11.07
CA GLU A 271 6.37 11.90 10.79
C GLU A 271 6.57 11.88 9.28
N ILE A 272 7.09 12.96 8.69
CA ILE A 272 7.39 12.99 7.25
C ILE A 272 8.90 13.02 7.09
N GLY A 273 9.47 12.14 6.26
CA GLY A 273 10.87 12.15 5.86
C GLY A 273 11.07 12.58 4.40
N ASN A 274 12.31 12.79 3.99
CA ASN A 274 12.67 13.20 2.62
C ASN A 274 12.90 11.97 1.73
N HIS A 275 12.27 11.92 0.56
CA HIS A 275 12.39 10.79 -0.39
C HIS A 275 12.83 11.20 -1.80
N GLY A 276 13.51 12.34 -1.95
CA GLY A 276 14.00 12.81 -3.25
C GLY A 276 12.91 13.44 -4.13
N TRP A 277 13.32 14.23 -5.14
CA TRP A 277 12.40 15.08 -5.90
C TRP A 277 11.52 14.27 -6.85
N THR A 278 12.14 13.50 -7.77
CA THR A 278 11.46 12.74 -8.83
C THR A 278 11.59 11.23 -8.67
N HIS A 279 11.92 10.76 -7.46
CA HIS A 279 12.25 9.35 -7.21
C HIS A 279 13.33 8.82 -8.18
N GLY A 280 14.32 9.68 -8.48
CA GLY A 280 15.45 9.36 -9.35
C GLY A 280 16.41 8.35 -8.71
N ASN A 281 17.08 7.54 -9.52
CA ASN A 281 18.03 6.56 -9.02
C ASN A 281 19.34 7.23 -8.57
N LEU A 282 19.47 7.49 -7.26
CA LEU A 282 20.64 8.14 -6.66
C LEU A 282 21.94 7.33 -6.78
N ARG A 283 21.89 6.04 -7.18
CA ARG A 283 23.10 5.25 -7.46
C ARG A 283 23.80 5.69 -8.73
N VAL A 284 23.06 6.26 -9.69
CA VAL A 284 23.59 6.66 -11.00
C VAL A 284 23.63 8.18 -11.18
N LEU A 285 22.82 8.92 -10.42
CA LEU A 285 22.92 10.37 -10.34
C LEU A 285 24.20 10.76 -9.59
N GLN A 286 24.82 11.86 -10.02
CA GLN A 286 26.06 12.37 -9.42
C GLN A 286 26.02 13.90 -9.40
N GLY A 287 26.82 14.49 -8.52
CA GLY A 287 26.99 15.94 -8.44
C GLY A 287 25.68 16.67 -8.20
N GLU A 288 25.47 17.74 -8.96
CA GLU A 288 24.39 18.70 -8.75
C GLU A 288 22.99 18.09 -8.95
N PRO A 289 22.70 17.28 -9.99
CA PRO A 289 21.41 16.58 -10.11
C PRO A 289 21.06 15.65 -8.94
N MET A 290 22.05 15.01 -8.32
CA MET A 290 21.83 14.19 -7.12
C MET A 290 21.50 15.07 -5.91
N GLN A 291 22.23 16.18 -5.72
CA GLN A 291 21.98 17.13 -4.65
C GLN A 291 20.61 17.80 -4.77
N GLN A 292 20.22 18.17 -5.99
CA GLN A 292 18.90 18.75 -6.28
C GLN A 292 17.76 17.85 -5.81
N GLN A 293 17.87 16.52 -5.95
CA GLN A 293 16.84 15.60 -5.46
C GLN A 293 16.56 15.80 -3.97
N ILE A 294 17.60 16.04 -3.17
CA ILE A 294 17.50 16.22 -1.72
C ILE A 294 17.05 17.64 -1.39
N VAL A 295 17.73 18.64 -1.95
CA VAL A 295 17.55 20.06 -1.63
C VAL A 295 16.18 20.57 -2.07
N TRP A 296 15.72 20.21 -3.27
CA TRP A 296 14.41 20.62 -3.77
C TRP A 296 13.26 20.00 -2.96
N THR A 297 13.42 18.74 -2.54
CA THR A 297 12.44 18.07 -1.68
C THR A 297 12.36 18.73 -0.30
N GLN A 298 13.50 19.11 0.27
CA GLN A 298 13.55 19.85 1.53
C GLN A 298 12.86 21.22 1.41
N ALA A 299 13.15 21.96 0.34
CA ALA A 299 12.56 23.25 0.08
C ALA A 299 11.03 23.16 -0.13
N GLU A 300 10.56 22.10 -0.79
CA GLU A 300 9.13 21.87 -0.98
C GLU A 300 8.40 21.51 0.32
N TYR A 301 9.02 20.69 1.18
CA TYR A 301 8.49 20.42 2.51
C TYR A 301 8.26 21.72 3.29
N GLU A 302 9.27 22.60 3.34
CA GLU A 302 9.15 23.89 4.03
C GLU A 302 8.07 24.78 3.42
N ARG A 303 7.95 24.80 2.08
CA ARG A 303 6.91 25.56 1.39
C ARG A 303 5.51 25.06 1.77
N ILE A 304 5.30 23.75 1.85
CA ILE A 304 4.01 23.20 2.28
C ILE A 304 3.76 23.44 3.77
N ARG A 305 4.80 23.39 4.61
CA ARG A 305 4.70 23.75 6.02
C ARG A 305 4.30 25.22 6.21
N ASP A 306 4.83 26.13 5.40
CA ASP A 306 4.42 27.54 5.40
C ASP A 306 2.93 27.68 5.06
N ASN A 307 2.42 26.93 4.08
CA ASN A 307 0.98 26.92 3.76
C ASN A 307 0.15 26.41 4.95
N LEU A 308 0.61 25.36 5.64
CA LEU A 308 -0.06 24.85 6.85
C LEU A 308 -0.04 25.89 7.97
N GLN A 309 1.07 26.60 8.15
CA GLN A 309 1.19 27.67 9.13
C GLN A 309 0.20 28.81 8.85
N ASP A 310 0.06 29.22 7.59
CA ASP A 310 -0.91 30.25 7.19
C ASP A 310 -2.36 29.78 7.42
N LYS A 311 -2.65 28.51 7.14
CA LYS A 311 -3.94 27.88 7.43
C LYS A 311 -4.23 27.84 8.94
N ALA A 312 -3.24 27.46 9.75
CA ALA A 312 -3.34 27.43 11.19
C ALA A 312 -3.53 28.84 11.79
N LYS A 313 -2.78 29.82 11.30
CA LYS A 313 -2.91 31.23 11.70
C LYS A 313 -4.31 31.76 11.41
N SER A 314 -4.84 31.48 10.22
CA SER A 314 -6.18 31.91 9.83
C SER A 314 -7.29 31.29 10.69
N ALA A 315 -7.03 30.11 11.29
CA ALA A 315 -7.93 29.43 12.20
C ALA A 315 -7.68 29.73 13.69
N GLY A 316 -6.70 30.57 14.03
CA GLY A 316 -6.32 30.85 15.42
C GLY A 316 -5.61 29.67 16.13
N LEU A 317 -4.97 28.78 15.36
CA LEU A 317 -4.29 27.56 15.83
C LEU A 317 -2.78 27.59 15.62
N VAL A 318 -2.19 28.77 15.37
CA VAL A 318 -0.75 28.91 15.03
C VAL A 318 0.18 28.33 16.10
N ASP A 319 -0.19 28.41 17.38
CA ASP A 319 0.60 27.87 18.48
C ASP A 319 0.81 26.36 18.37
N LEU A 320 -0.13 25.63 17.73
CA LEU A 320 -0.01 24.19 17.52
C LEU A 320 1.05 23.83 16.46
N MET A 321 1.50 24.78 15.64
CA MET A 321 2.60 24.56 14.68
C MET A 321 3.93 24.25 15.35
N ALA A 322 4.09 24.56 16.64
CA ALA A 322 5.26 24.16 17.41
C ALA A 322 5.43 22.63 17.48
N ASN A 323 4.36 21.87 17.26
CA ASN A 323 4.40 20.39 17.22
C ASN A 323 4.67 19.83 15.82
N VAL A 324 4.59 20.67 14.77
CA VAL A 324 4.89 20.26 13.41
C VAL A 324 6.38 20.45 13.17
N ALA A 325 7.07 19.35 12.89
CA ALA A 325 8.50 19.35 12.63
C ALA A 325 8.84 20.42 11.58
N HIS A 326 9.83 21.25 11.91
CA HIS A 326 10.34 22.27 11.00
C HIS A 326 10.97 21.67 9.74
N GLN A 327 11.37 20.40 9.82
CA GLN A 327 12.09 19.67 8.79
C GLN A 327 11.54 18.24 8.71
N PRO A 328 11.67 17.56 7.55
CA PRO A 328 11.45 16.14 7.47
C PRO A 328 12.41 15.39 8.38
N ALA A 329 11.97 14.26 8.89
CA ALA A 329 12.80 13.29 9.57
C ALA A 329 13.87 12.70 8.64
N GLY A 330 15.04 12.48 9.22
CA GLY A 330 16.27 12.08 8.53
C GLY A 330 16.21 10.77 7.77
#